data_AF-A0A9X5XI65-F1
#
_entry.id   AF-A0A9X5XI65-F1
#
_cell.length_a   1.000
_cell.length_b   1.000
_cell.length_c   1.000
_cell.angle_alpha   90.00
_cell.angle_beta   90.00
_cell.angle_gamma   90.00
#
_symmetry.space_group_name_H-M   'P 1'
#
loop_
_entity.id
_entity.type
_entity.pdbx_description
1 polymer ?
#
loop_
_entity_poly.entity_id
_entity_poly.type
_entity_poly.pdbx_seq_one_letter_code
_entity_poly.pdbx_strand_id
1 'polypeptide(L)'
;TVLVAGPDFGTGSSREHAVWALQNYGFKAVISSRFADIFRGNSLKNGLLTVVLEQKIVDALQELTEKDPEAEITVDLEAREVRAEGITAAFELDENARWRLLNGLDDISITLQNEGDIAEYEAKRPSHKPKTLQV
;
A
#
# COMPACT_ATOMS: atom_id res chain seq x y z
N THR A 1 11.39 6.50 1.21
CA THR A 1 10.69 7.77 1.48
C THR A 1 9.39 7.46 2.20
N VAL A 2 9.23 8.05 3.38
CA VAL A 2 8.16 7.75 4.34
C VAL A 2 7.44 9.05 4.67
N LEU A 3 6.11 9.02 4.69
CA LEU A 3 5.28 10.11 5.20
C LEU A 3 4.80 9.74 6.60
N VAL A 4 5.07 10.56 7.60
CA VAL A 4 4.46 10.43 8.93
C VAL A 4 3.30 11.41 9.01
N ALA A 5 2.09 10.89 9.21
CA ALA A 5 0.86 11.67 9.18
C ALA A 5 0.09 11.55 10.51
N GLY A 6 -0.76 12.55 10.78
CA GLY A 6 -1.69 12.52 11.91
C GLY A 6 -2.78 11.45 11.78
N PRO A 7 -3.70 11.36 12.77
CA PRO A 7 -4.80 10.39 12.76
C PRO A 7 -5.79 10.63 11.60
N ASP A 8 -6.58 9.59 11.31
CA ASP A 8 -7.64 9.60 10.29
C ASP A 8 -7.16 9.96 8.88
N PHE A 9 -5.93 9.54 8.53
CA PHE A 9 -5.34 9.84 7.24
C PHE A 9 -6.14 9.21 6.08
N GLY A 10 -6.38 10.01 5.04
CA GLY A 10 -7.14 9.59 3.86
C GLY A 10 -8.66 9.57 4.06
N THR A 11 -9.18 10.22 5.10
CA THR A 11 -10.63 10.36 5.33
C THR A 11 -11.35 11.14 4.22
N GLY A 12 -12.66 10.88 4.09
CA GLY A 12 -13.53 11.45 3.07
C GLY A 12 -13.85 10.48 1.93
N SER A 13 -14.30 11.02 0.79
CA SER A 13 -14.51 10.21 -0.42
C SER A 13 -13.14 9.81 -0.97
N SER A 14 -12.64 8.65 -0.55
CA SER A 14 -11.36 8.16 -1.02
C SER A 14 -11.42 7.98 -2.55
N ARG A 15 -10.52 8.68 -3.25
CA ARG A 15 -10.30 8.52 -4.69
C ARG A 15 -8.96 7.81 -4.87
N GLU A 16 -8.90 6.83 -5.76
CA GLU A 16 -7.64 6.13 -6.10
C GLU A 16 -6.51 7.09 -6.48
N HIS A 17 -6.87 8.23 -7.08
CA HIS A 17 -5.94 9.31 -7.43
C HIS A 17 -5.15 9.87 -6.23
N ALA A 18 -5.69 9.80 -5.01
CA ALA A 18 -4.95 10.23 -3.81
C ALA A 18 -3.73 9.34 -3.55
N VAL A 19 -3.86 8.03 -3.77
CA VAL A 19 -2.77 7.07 -3.65
C VAL A 19 -1.72 7.33 -4.73
N TRP A 20 -2.17 7.51 -5.98
CA TRP A 20 -1.26 7.78 -7.09
C TRP A 20 -0.49 9.08 -6.91
N ALA A 21 -1.12 10.13 -6.37
CA ALA A 21 -0.43 11.38 -6.07
C ALA A 21 0.74 11.18 -5.10
N LEU A 22 0.55 10.41 -4.03
CA LEU A 22 1.60 10.08 -3.06
C LEU A 22 2.73 9.26 -3.69
N GLN A 23 2.38 8.25 -4.49
CA GLN A 23 3.36 7.40 -5.16
C GLN A 23 4.15 8.15 -6.24
N ASN A 24 3.49 9.00 -7.02
CA ASN A 24 4.13 9.83 -8.05
C ASN A 24 5.04 10.89 -7.43
N TYR A 25 4.68 11.43 -6.26
CA TYR A 25 5.61 12.26 -5.49
C TYR A 25 6.83 11.47 -5.02
N GLY A 26 6.68 10.17 -4.82
CA GLY A 26 7.76 9.24 -4.53
C GLY A 26 7.65 8.57 -3.18
N PHE A 27 6.57 8.76 -2.40
CA PHE A 27 6.40 8.07 -1.11
C PHE A 27 6.21 6.57 -1.32
N LYS A 28 6.87 5.77 -0.47
CA LYS A 28 6.77 4.30 -0.46
C LYS A 28 5.96 3.77 0.72
N ALA A 29 5.92 4.52 1.81
CA ALA A 29 5.12 4.19 2.99
C ALA A 29 4.49 5.45 3.58
N VAL A 30 3.31 5.27 4.18
CA VAL A 30 2.66 6.26 5.05
C VAL A 30 2.47 5.62 6.42
N ILE A 31 2.90 6.32 7.47
CA ILE A 31 2.71 5.96 8.87
C ILE A 31 1.60 6.86 9.44
N SER A 32 0.60 6.27 10.08
CA SER A 32 -0.43 7.00 10.83
C SER A 32 -0.98 6.11 11.94
N SER A 33 -1.65 6.70 12.92
CA SER A 33 -2.35 5.94 13.95
C SER A 33 -3.67 5.35 13.48
N ARG A 34 -4.23 5.89 12.40
CA ARG A 34 -5.49 5.43 11.83
C ARG A 34 -5.63 5.89 10.38
N PHE A 35 -6.07 4.99 9.51
CA PHE A 35 -6.42 5.29 8.12
C PHE A 35 -7.92 5.15 7.89
N ALA A 36 -8.44 5.86 6.90
CA ALA A 36 -9.74 5.55 6.33
C ALA A 36 -9.69 4.23 5.54
N ASP A 37 -10.68 3.36 5.74
CA ASP A 37 -10.66 1.98 5.24
C ASP A 37 -10.49 1.89 3.71
N ILE A 38 -11.19 2.74 2.96
CA ILE A 38 -11.11 2.75 1.49
C ILE A 38 -9.71 3.21 1.03
N PHE A 39 -9.17 4.26 1.65
CA PHE A 39 -7.83 4.74 1.33
C PHE A 39 -6.79 3.66 1.61
N ARG A 40 -6.89 2.99 2.76
CA ARG A 40 -6.00 1.89 3.15
C ARG A 40 -6.05 0.75 2.14
N GLY A 41 -7.26 0.31 1.78
CA GLY A 41 -7.46 -0.76 0.80
C GLY A 41 -6.87 -0.41 -0.57
N ASN A 42 -7.13 0.79 -1.08
CA ASN A 42 -6.57 1.25 -2.36
C ASN A 42 -5.04 1.37 -2.31
N SER A 43 -4.49 1.88 -1.20
CA SER A 43 -3.04 2.02 -1.03
C SER A 43 -2.32 0.68 -1.14
N LEU A 44 -2.78 -0.32 -0.39
CA LEU A 44 -2.16 -1.64 -0.35
C LEU A 44 -2.26 -2.35 -1.70
N LYS A 45 -3.35 -2.15 -2.45
CA LYS A 45 -3.52 -2.72 -3.80
C LYS A 45 -2.65 -2.06 -4.87
N ASN A 46 -2.31 -0.79 -4.69
CA ASN A 46 -1.52 -0.02 -5.66
C ASN A 46 -0.03 0.03 -5.31
N GLY A 47 0.42 -0.65 -4.25
CA GLY A 47 1.83 -0.69 -3.88
C GLY A 47 2.30 0.41 -2.94
N LEU A 48 1.37 1.09 -2.24
CA LEU A 48 1.69 2.05 -1.18
C LEU A 48 1.46 1.39 0.19
N LEU A 49 2.54 1.21 0.96
CA LEU A 49 2.45 0.62 2.29
C LEU A 49 1.79 1.60 3.28
N THR A 50 0.78 1.13 4.00
CA THR A 50 0.13 1.88 5.10
C THR A 50 0.45 1.20 6.42
N VAL A 51 1.20 1.89 7.27
CA VAL A 51 1.68 1.39 8.56
C VAL A 51 0.87 2.02 9.67
N VAL A 52 0.19 1.17 10.45
CA VAL A 52 -0.59 1.59 11.61
C VAL A 52 0.25 1.39 12.87
N LEU A 53 0.49 2.46 13.62
CA LEU A 53 1.18 2.45 14.91
C LEU A 53 0.33 3.10 15.99
N GLU A 54 0.69 2.92 17.27
CA GLU A 54 0.07 3.70 18.35
C GLU A 54 0.36 5.20 18.18
N GLN A 55 -0.62 6.06 18.52
CA GLN A 55 -0.49 7.52 18.38
C GLN A 55 0.78 8.06 19.03
N LYS A 56 1.14 7.57 20.22
CA LYS A 56 2.36 7.98 20.93
C LYS A 56 3.65 7.75 20.13
N ILE A 57 3.69 6.72 19.29
CA ILE A 57 4.84 6.39 18.46
C ILE A 57 4.86 7.30 17.23
N VAL A 58 3.68 7.57 16.64
CA VAL A 58 3.53 8.52 15.54
C VAL A 58 3.98 9.92 15.97
N ASP A 59 3.55 10.38 17.14
CA ASP A 59 3.94 11.68 17.71
C ASP A 59 5.45 11.76 17.93
N ALA A 60 6.06 10.70 18.49
CA ALA A 60 7.51 10.63 18.69
C ALA A 60 8.30 10.66 17.37
N LEU A 61 7.78 10.02 16.30
CA LEU A 61 8.38 10.09 14.97
C LEU A 61 8.25 11.49 14.37
N GLN A 62 7.12 12.18 14.55
CA GLN A 62 6.94 13.56 14.11
C GLN A 62 7.91 14.49 14.83
N GLU A 63 7.98 14.43 16.16
CA GLU A 63 8.91 15.22 16.98
C GLU A 63 10.37 15.00 16.56
N LEU A 64 10.75 13.74 16.28
CA LEU A 64 12.08 13.42 15.76
C LEU A 64 12.36 14.16 14.44
N THR A 65 11.45 14.08 13.47
CA THR A 65 11.63 14.73 12.15
C THR A 65 11.54 16.26 12.19
N GLU A 66 10.81 16.83 13.14
CA GLU A 66 10.76 18.28 13.35
C GLU A 66 12.05 18.80 13.97
N LYS A 67 12.62 18.04 14.90
CA LYS A 67 13.89 18.37 15.56
C LYS A 67 15.08 18.17 14.62
N ASP A 68 15.07 17.10 13.85
CA ASP A 68 16.11 16.76 12.88
C ASP A 68 15.48 16.39 11.52
N PRO A 69 15.44 17.32 10.56
CA PRO A 69 14.94 17.07 9.21
C PRO A 69 15.73 16.02 8.42
N GLU A 70 16.95 15.67 8.84
CA GLU A 70 17.77 14.62 8.22
C GLU A 70 17.55 13.25 8.88
N ALA A 71 16.73 13.15 9.93
CA ALA A 71 16.46 11.91 10.63
C ALA A 71 15.90 10.83 9.68
N GLU A 72 16.55 9.66 9.67
CA GLU A 72 16.13 8.53 8.85
C GLU A 72 15.07 7.67 9.56
N ILE A 73 13.95 7.43 8.86
CA ILE A 73 12.93 6.47 9.27
C ILE A 73 12.95 5.29 8.30
N THR A 74 13.26 4.11 8.83
CA THR A 74 13.24 2.85 8.09
C THR A 74 11.94 2.11 8.37
N VAL A 75 11.25 1.67 7.31
CA VAL A 75 10.10 0.77 7.40
C VAL A 75 10.48 -0.55 6.75
N ASP A 76 10.49 -1.61 7.56
CA ASP A 76 10.88 -2.95 7.15
C ASP A 76 9.62 -3.82 7.02
N LEU A 77 9.24 -4.13 5.78
CA LEU A 77 8.04 -4.92 5.49
C LEU A 77 8.26 -6.42 5.78
N GLU A 78 9.49 -6.91 5.71
CA GLU A 78 9.79 -8.31 5.96
C GLU A 78 9.67 -8.62 7.45
N ALA A 79 10.32 -7.80 8.28
CA ALA A 79 10.27 -7.88 9.74
C ALA A 79 8.99 -7.28 10.33
N ARG A 80 8.27 -6.45 9.56
CA ARG A 80 7.08 -5.69 9.99
C ARG A 80 7.38 -4.74 11.15
N GLU A 81 8.43 -3.95 10.99
CA GLU A 81 8.84 -2.97 11.98
C GLU A 81 9.22 -1.62 11.38
N VAL A 82 9.05 -0.58 12.17
CA VAL A 82 9.55 0.77 11.93
C VAL A 82 10.71 1.02 12.87
N ARG A 83 11.83 1.52 12.32
CA ARG A 83 13.04 1.86 13.06
C ARG A 83 13.41 3.32 12.79
N ALA A 84 13.69 4.06 13.85
CA ALA A 84 14.25 5.40 13.82
C ALA A 84 15.14 5.60 15.06
N GLU A 85 15.78 6.76 15.22
CA GLU A 85 16.62 7.03 16.38
C GLU A 85 15.85 6.82 17.69
N GLY A 86 16.27 5.85 18.50
CA GLY A 86 15.64 5.51 19.78
C GLY A 86 14.23 4.89 19.69
N ILE A 87 13.73 4.62 18.47
CA ILE A 87 12.38 4.10 18.24
C ILE A 87 12.45 2.78 17.48
N THR A 88 11.80 1.76 18.00
CA THR A 88 11.53 0.49 17.28
C THR A 88 10.11 0.06 17.59
N ALA A 89 9.31 -0.10 16.54
CA ALA A 89 7.88 -0.37 16.67
C ALA A 89 7.43 -1.42 15.65
N ALA A 90 6.85 -2.51 16.12
CA ALA A 90 6.21 -3.50 15.25
C ALA A 90 4.87 -2.97 14.74
N PHE A 91 4.47 -3.40 13.55
CA PHE A 91 3.15 -3.13 12.99
C PHE A 91 2.51 -4.40 12.43
N GLU A 92 1.19 -4.40 12.34
CA GLU A 92 0.44 -5.50 11.73
C GLU A 92 0.05 -5.19 10.29
N LEU A 93 0.07 -6.22 9.44
CA LEU A 93 -0.39 -6.17 8.07
C LEU A 93 -0.96 -7.54 7.69
N ASP A 94 -2.02 -7.57 6.90
CA ASP A 94 -2.56 -8.83 6.40
C ASP A 94 -1.58 -9.49 5.41
N GLU A 95 -1.52 -10.82 5.44
CA GLU A 95 -0.51 -11.56 4.68
C GLU A 95 -0.69 -11.40 3.16
N ASN A 96 -1.93 -11.21 2.68
CA ASN A 96 -2.18 -10.98 1.25
C ASN A 96 -1.62 -9.62 0.80
N ALA A 97 -1.87 -8.54 1.54
CA ALA A 97 -1.28 -7.23 1.25
C ALA A 97 0.24 -7.27 1.37
N ARG A 98 0.79 -7.97 2.38
CA ARG A 98 2.23 -8.17 2.52
C ARG A 98 2.82 -8.89 1.31
N TRP A 99 2.23 -10.02 0.91
CA TRP A 99 2.65 -10.78 -0.27
C TRP A 99 2.60 -9.94 -1.54
N ARG A 100 1.52 -9.18 -1.75
CA ARG A 100 1.38 -8.26 -2.89
C ARG A 100 2.49 -7.23 -2.91
N LEU A 101 2.74 -6.56 -1.79
CA LEU A 101 3.75 -5.52 -1.68
C LEU A 101 5.18 -6.05 -1.86
N LEU A 102 5.50 -7.20 -1.26
CA LEU A 102 6.83 -7.83 -1.40
C LEU A 102 7.12 -8.29 -2.83
N ASN A 103 6.09 -8.69 -3.58
CA ASN A 103 6.24 -9.17 -4.95
C ASN A 103 5.89 -8.12 -6.02
N GLY A 104 5.52 -6.89 -5.61
CA GLY A 104 5.10 -5.84 -6.53
C GLY A 104 3.85 -6.18 -7.34
N LEU A 105 2.89 -6.91 -6.76
CA LEU A 105 1.71 -7.41 -7.46
C LEU A 105 0.50 -6.49 -7.29
N ASP A 106 -0.13 -6.17 -8.42
CA ASP A 106 -1.46 -5.57 -8.49
C ASP A 106 -2.52 -6.58 -8.98
N ASP A 107 -3.78 -6.16 -9.06
CA ASP A 107 -4.88 -7.04 -9.48
C ASP A 107 -4.72 -7.54 -10.93
N ILE A 108 -4.05 -6.76 -11.80
CA ILE A 108 -3.74 -7.15 -13.17
C ILE A 108 -2.68 -8.26 -13.16
N SER A 109 -1.59 -8.07 -12.44
CA SER A 109 -0.48 -9.01 -12.32
C SER A 109 -0.95 -10.35 -11.76
N ILE A 110 -1.82 -10.33 -10.74
CA ILE A 110 -2.43 -11.55 -10.19
C ILE A 110 -3.30 -12.26 -11.23
N THR A 111 -4.07 -11.51 -12.01
CA THR A 111 -4.88 -12.09 -13.10
C THR A 111 -3.98 -12.75 -14.15
N LEU A 112 -2.89 -12.08 -14.55
CA LEU A 112 -1.94 -12.57 -15.55
C LEU A 112 -1.16 -13.81 -15.11
N GLN A 113 -1.10 -14.14 -13.81
CA GLN A 113 -0.56 -15.44 -13.37
C GLN A 113 -1.37 -16.63 -13.90
N ASN A 114 -2.62 -16.40 -14.33
CA ASN A 114 -3.51 -17.42 -14.90
C ASN A 114 -3.62 -17.31 -16.43
N GLU A 115 -2.66 -16.67 -17.10
CA GLU A 115 -2.70 -16.44 -18.56
C GLU A 115 -2.92 -17.75 -19.36
N GLY A 116 -2.31 -18.85 -18.94
CA GLY A 116 -2.49 -20.16 -19.58
C GLY A 116 -3.93 -20.67 -19.52
N ASP A 117 -4.56 -20.59 -18.34
CA ASP A 117 -5.95 -21.02 -18.12
C ASP A 117 -6.94 -20.11 -18.88
N ILE A 118 -6.64 -18.80 -18.90
CA ILE A 118 -7.39 -17.82 -19.69
C ILE A 118 -7.33 -18.19 -21.18
N ALA A 119 -6.13 -18.45 -21.72
CA ALA A 119 -5.94 -18.82 -23.11
C ALA A 119 -6.65 -20.15 -23.46
N GLU A 120 -6.58 -21.16 -22.59
CA GLU A 120 -7.28 -22.44 -22.81
C GLU A 120 -8.80 -22.25 -22.86
N TYR A 121 -9.35 -21.48 -21.92
CA TYR A 121 -10.77 -21.17 -21.90
C TYR A 121 -11.21 -20.40 -23.14
N GLU A 122 -10.43 -19.40 -23.58
CA GLU A 122 -10.72 -18.61 -24.76
C GLU A 122 -10.72 -19.44 -26.05
N ALA A 123 -9.80 -20.39 -26.20
CA ALA A 123 -9.73 -21.30 -27.34
C ALA A 123 -10.98 -22.20 -27.46
N LYS A 124 -11.63 -22.53 -26.34
CA LYS A 124 -12.82 -23.40 -26.27
C LYS A 124 -14.11 -22.62 -26.00
N ARG A 125 -14.08 -21.29 -26.03
CA ARG A 125 -15.19 -20.43 -25.61
C ARG A 125 -16.41 -20.60 -26.54
N PRO A 126 -17.60 -20.95 -26.00
CA PRO A 126 -18.79 -21.13 -26.83
C PRO A 126 -19.17 -19.88 -27.62
N SER A 127 -19.55 -20.06 -28.89
CA SER A 127 -19.86 -18.96 -29.83
C SER A 127 -21.06 -18.10 -29.43
N HIS A 128 -21.96 -18.62 -28.60
CA HIS A 128 -23.14 -17.89 -28.10
C HIS A 128 -22.81 -16.89 -26.98
N LYS A 129 -21.59 -16.89 -26.44
CA LYS A 129 -21.17 -15.92 -25.42
C LYS A 129 -20.80 -14.57 -26.06
N PRO A 130 -21.07 -13.43 -25.40
CA PRO A 130 -20.75 -12.10 -25.93
C PRO A 130 -19.26 -11.96 -26.24
N LYS A 131 -18.88 -11.34 -27.35
CA LYS A 131 -17.48 -11.10 -27.71
C LYS A 131 -17.14 -9.63 -27.50
N THR A 132 -15.99 -9.35 -26.89
CA THR A 132 -15.42 -8.00 -26.91
C THR A 132 -14.91 -7.76 -28.33
N LEU A 133 -15.56 -6.88 -29.08
CA LEU A 133 -15.07 -6.45 -30.38
C LEU A 133 -13.81 -5.61 -30.13
N GLN A 134 -12.73 -5.87 -30.86
CA GLN A 134 -11.59 -4.94 -30.86
C GLN A 134 -12.06 -3.64 -31.50
N VAL A 135 -11.91 -2.53 -30.77
CA VAL A 135 -12.19 -1.17 -31.24
C VAL A 135 -10.93 -0.59 -31.87
#